data_AF-A0A640T8Y2-F1
#
_entry.id   AF-A0A640T8Y2-F1
#
_cell.length_a   1.000
_cell.length_b   1.000
_cell.length_c   1.000
_cell.angle_alpha   90.00
_cell.angle_beta   90.00
_cell.angle_gamma   90.00
#
_symmetry.space_group_name_H-M   'P 1'
#
loop_
_entity.id
_entity.type
_entity.pdbx_description
1 polymer ?
#
loop_
_entity_poly.entity_id
_entity_poly.type
_entity_poly.pdbx_seq_one_letter_code
_entity_poly.pdbx_strand_id
1 'polypeptide(L)'
;MRHCWPTLPAPAPDPVFGLISLGVFAESWGNDERWLAVNPGTPCEAYFPPNPGLWKAHADRGKGSDVQLGTLRTLWVGAPLQGPVAHGLGCGALMNVSNGALWNAMGTHGNGYFLERKSLEQWWGVTDQNSWQGALDGLLKGKGVRGLWEFVLEIRSSLSQQFGGQVDPGLWRETAERVLLHSATERGGTASEAEVAGVKQLIGRITRYEGRFRADGILAANSRVRSALAWDYGRASCMARWGVGARFTDIPEAEQEVVHVSRLSKMTYNSWEEFAAGYILGRCLHFDDEQFGHWYTQMLHAHQVLATHAESPWRTIPWA
;
A
#
# COMPACT_ATOMS: atom_id res chain seq x y z
N MET A 1 -21.94 -10.20 12.83
CA MET A 1 -21.27 -11.27 13.61
C MET A 1 -19.80 -10.89 13.72
N ARG A 2 -19.26 -10.79 14.94
CA ARG A 2 -17.83 -10.56 15.12
C ARG A 2 -17.13 -11.87 14.74
N HIS A 3 -16.39 -11.88 13.64
CA HIS A 3 -15.59 -13.03 13.25
C HIS A 3 -14.57 -13.29 14.36
N CYS A 4 -14.67 -14.44 15.04
CA CYS A 4 -13.58 -14.95 15.86
C CYS A 4 -12.43 -15.23 14.90
N TRP A 5 -11.47 -14.30 14.83
CA TRP A 5 -10.20 -14.60 14.22
C TRP A 5 -9.51 -15.63 15.11
N PRO A 6 -9.11 -16.80 14.58
CA PRO A 6 -8.18 -17.64 15.30
C PRO A 6 -6.89 -16.83 15.42
N THR A 7 -6.62 -16.32 16.61
CA THR A 7 -5.42 -15.53 16.89
C THR A 7 -4.25 -16.49 16.92
N LEU A 8 -3.67 -16.73 15.74
CA LEU A 8 -2.31 -17.23 15.67
C LEU A 8 -1.45 -16.34 16.58
N PRO A 9 -0.49 -16.91 17.32
CA PRO A 9 0.43 -16.10 18.11
C PRO A 9 1.19 -15.14 17.18
N ALA A 10 1.76 -14.09 17.77
CA ALA A 10 2.64 -13.20 17.02
C ALA A 10 3.75 -14.01 16.32
N PRO A 11 4.15 -13.60 15.10
CA PRO A 11 5.34 -14.12 14.42
C PRO A 11 6.55 -14.28 15.37
N ALA A 12 7.04 -15.51 15.49
CA ALA A 12 8.28 -15.87 16.19
C ALA A 12 9.19 -16.68 15.24
N PRO A 13 10.51 -16.79 15.50
CA PRO A 13 11.43 -17.51 14.60
C PRO A 13 10.97 -18.94 14.27
N ASP A 14 10.45 -19.66 15.26
CA ASP A 14 9.84 -20.98 15.14
C ASP A 14 8.72 -21.08 16.20
N PRO A 15 7.52 -21.63 15.91
CA PRO A 15 7.07 -22.19 14.63
C PRO A 15 6.79 -21.15 13.54
N VAL A 16 6.88 -21.58 12.28
CA VAL A 16 6.34 -20.85 11.13
C VAL A 16 4.94 -21.37 10.76
N PHE A 17 4.09 -20.47 10.28
CA PHE A 17 2.72 -20.79 9.88
C PHE A 17 2.58 -20.68 8.37
N GLY A 18 2.10 -21.74 7.72
CA GLY A 18 1.73 -21.75 6.31
C GLY A 18 0.27 -21.40 6.11
N LEU A 19 -0.05 -20.85 4.93
CA LEU A 19 -1.42 -20.72 4.45
C LEU A 19 -1.63 -21.72 3.32
N ILE A 20 -2.74 -22.44 3.37
CA ILE A 20 -3.17 -23.36 2.34
C ILE A 20 -4.67 -23.20 2.15
N SER A 21 -5.15 -23.27 0.91
CA SER A 21 -6.60 -23.27 0.66
C SER A 21 -7.19 -24.61 1.09
N LEU A 22 -8.47 -24.61 1.48
CA LEU A 22 -9.18 -25.85 1.81
C LEU A 22 -9.18 -26.87 0.65
N GLY A 23 -9.18 -26.39 -0.60
CA GLY A 23 -9.13 -27.25 -1.78
C GLY A 23 -7.80 -27.99 -1.90
N VAL A 24 -6.69 -27.24 -1.86
CA VAL A 24 -5.33 -27.84 -1.92
C VAL A 24 -5.12 -28.74 -0.69
N PHE A 25 -5.61 -28.34 0.47
CA PHE A 25 -5.56 -29.15 1.67
C PHE A 25 -6.32 -30.47 1.52
N ALA A 26 -7.56 -30.44 1.01
CA ALA A 26 -8.37 -31.63 0.76
C ALA A 26 -7.70 -32.60 -0.24
N GLU A 27 -7.07 -32.06 -1.28
CA GLU A 27 -6.28 -32.84 -2.26
C GLU A 27 -5.04 -33.46 -1.61
N SER A 28 -4.32 -32.70 -0.77
CA SER A 28 -3.12 -33.18 -0.07
C SER A 28 -3.41 -34.22 1.01
N TRP A 29 -4.61 -34.23 1.59
CA TRP A 29 -4.99 -35.18 2.63
C TRP A 29 -5.10 -36.60 2.05
N GLY A 30 -5.63 -36.78 0.83
CA GLY A 30 -5.64 -38.09 0.15
C GLY A 30 -6.18 -39.24 1.02
N ASN A 31 -5.36 -40.27 1.25
CA ASN A 31 -5.64 -41.44 2.10
C ASN A 31 -5.01 -41.36 3.50
N ASP A 32 -4.64 -40.17 3.96
CA ASP A 32 -3.97 -39.98 5.26
C ASP A 32 -4.93 -40.20 6.44
N GLU A 33 -4.54 -41.05 7.40
CA GLU A 33 -5.33 -41.41 8.58
C GLU A 33 -5.27 -40.37 9.71
N ARG A 34 -4.40 -39.35 9.61
CA ARG A 34 -4.23 -38.33 10.65
C ARG A 34 -5.47 -37.45 10.79
N TRP A 35 -5.85 -37.13 12.02
CA TRP A 35 -6.93 -36.18 12.31
C TRP A 35 -6.46 -34.74 12.14
N LEU A 36 -7.36 -33.85 11.70
CA LEU A 36 -7.12 -32.40 11.73
C LEU A 36 -7.54 -31.85 13.08
N ALA A 37 -6.58 -31.27 13.79
CA ALA A 37 -6.86 -30.38 14.91
C ALA A 37 -7.03 -28.95 14.40
N VAL A 38 -8.17 -28.32 14.71
CA VAL A 38 -8.45 -26.92 14.45
C VAL A 38 -8.33 -26.17 15.76
N ASN A 39 -7.48 -25.14 15.80
CA ASN A 39 -7.22 -24.27 16.95
C ASN A 39 -7.04 -25.03 18.29
N PRO A 40 -6.14 -26.03 18.35
CA PRO A 40 -5.93 -26.79 19.56
C PRO A 40 -5.52 -25.90 20.73
N GLY A 41 -6.05 -26.17 21.93
CA GLY A 41 -5.83 -25.39 23.14
C GLY A 41 -6.59 -24.06 23.20
N THR A 42 -7.58 -23.83 22.32
CA THR A 42 -8.43 -22.63 22.33
C THR A 42 -9.90 -22.96 22.60
N PRO A 43 -10.76 -21.99 22.97
CA PRO A 43 -12.20 -22.22 23.06
C PRO A 43 -12.88 -22.60 21.73
N CYS A 44 -12.16 -22.50 20.61
CA CYS A 44 -12.62 -22.90 19.28
C CYS A 44 -11.95 -24.20 18.81
N GLU A 45 -11.40 -25.00 19.73
CA GLU A 45 -10.78 -26.28 19.44
C GLU A 45 -11.80 -27.27 18.84
N ALA A 46 -11.41 -27.94 17.76
CA ALA A 46 -12.17 -29.03 17.17
C ALA A 46 -11.25 -30.04 16.49
N TYR A 47 -11.67 -31.31 16.49
CA TYR A 47 -10.93 -32.40 15.86
C TYR A 47 -11.79 -33.07 14.80
N PHE A 48 -11.24 -33.22 13.60
CA PHE A 48 -11.96 -33.80 12.47
C PHE A 48 -11.22 -35.04 11.95
N PRO A 49 -11.91 -36.18 11.76
CA PRO A 49 -11.31 -37.34 11.13
C PRO A 49 -11.03 -37.07 9.64
N PRO A 50 -10.16 -37.87 9.01
CA PRO A 50 -9.91 -37.83 7.57
C PRO A 50 -11.20 -37.88 6.74
N ASN A 51 -11.54 -36.76 6.11
CA ASN A 51 -12.69 -36.67 5.21
C ASN A 51 -12.42 -35.65 4.09
N PRO A 52 -11.55 -35.99 3.12
CA PRO A 52 -11.20 -35.06 2.03
C PRO A 52 -12.44 -34.64 1.21
N GLY A 53 -13.44 -35.51 1.07
CA GLY A 53 -14.70 -35.19 0.38
C GLY A 53 -15.48 -34.06 1.05
N LEU A 54 -15.55 -34.04 2.38
CA LEU A 54 -16.16 -32.94 3.14
C LEU A 54 -15.44 -31.61 2.90
N TRP A 55 -14.10 -31.61 3.01
CA TRP A 55 -13.29 -30.40 2.83
C TRP A 55 -13.33 -29.89 1.39
N LYS A 56 -13.35 -30.79 0.41
CA LYS A 56 -13.53 -30.44 -1.01
C LYS A 56 -14.90 -29.81 -1.25
N ALA A 57 -15.98 -30.38 -0.70
CA ALA A 57 -17.32 -29.79 -0.79
C ALA A 57 -17.40 -28.41 -0.11
N HIS A 58 -16.68 -28.19 1.00
CA HIS A 58 -16.56 -26.85 1.60
C HIS A 58 -15.75 -25.89 0.73
N ALA A 59 -14.66 -26.35 0.11
CA ALA A 59 -13.87 -25.55 -0.82
C ALA A 59 -14.71 -25.11 -2.03
N ASP A 60 -15.47 -26.02 -2.63
CA ASP A 60 -16.31 -25.75 -3.81
C ASP A 60 -17.49 -24.82 -3.50
N ARG A 61 -18.02 -24.87 -2.26
CA ARG A 61 -19.02 -23.90 -1.77
C ARG A 61 -18.42 -22.56 -1.34
N GLY A 62 -17.11 -22.52 -1.10
CA GLY A 62 -16.41 -21.33 -0.66
C GLY A 62 -16.35 -20.30 -1.78
N LYS A 63 -16.62 -19.03 -1.45
CA LYS A 63 -16.55 -17.92 -2.41
C LYS A 63 -15.11 -17.44 -2.71
N GLY A 64 -14.09 -18.19 -2.28
CA GLY A 64 -12.67 -17.84 -2.42
C GLY A 64 -12.19 -16.70 -1.49
N SER A 65 -10.90 -16.37 -1.58
CA SER A 65 -10.27 -15.23 -0.87
C SER A 65 -10.75 -13.87 -1.39
N ASP A 66 -11.25 -13.83 -2.62
CA ASP A 66 -11.55 -12.59 -3.35
C ASP A 66 -12.71 -11.78 -2.75
N VAL A 67 -13.57 -12.42 -1.94
CA VAL A 67 -14.66 -11.76 -1.21
C VAL A 67 -14.15 -10.65 -0.28
N GLN A 68 -12.90 -10.73 0.15
CA GLN A 68 -12.31 -9.76 1.06
C GLN A 68 -11.74 -8.54 0.32
N LEU A 69 -11.51 -8.62 -1.00
CA LEU A 69 -10.92 -7.55 -1.78
C LEU A 69 -11.82 -6.31 -1.76
N GLY A 70 -11.21 -5.14 -1.59
CA GLY A 70 -11.93 -3.88 -1.50
C GLY A 70 -12.74 -3.69 -0.22
N THR A 71 -12.54 -4.51 0.82
CA THR A 71 -13.25 -4.36 2.11
C THR A 71 -12.35 -3.81 3.21
N LEU A 72 -12.90 -2.96 4.08
CA LEU A 72 -12.19 -2.52 5.28
C LEU A 72 -12.16 -3.65 6.31
N ARG A 73 -10.96 -4.02 6.75
CA ARG A 73 -10.77 -5.04 7.78
C ARG A 73 -9.88 -4.51 8.89
N THR A 74 -10.41 -4.51 10.10
CA THR A 74 -9.74 -4.01 11.32
C THR A 74 -9.56 -5.13 12.32
N LEU A 75 -8.36 -5.25 12.88
CA LEU A 75 -8.08 -6.10 14.03
C LEU A 75 -8.38 -5.28 15.29
N TRP A 76 -9.43 -5.63 16.02
CA TRP A 76 -9.92 -4.84 17.15
C TRP A 76 -9.20 -5.11 18.47
N VAL A 77 -8.62 -6.30 18.61
CA VAL A 77 -7.94 -6.72 19.85
C VAL A 77 -6.51 -7.08 19.48
N GLY A 78 -5.54 -6.50 20.20
CA GLY A 78 -4.12 -6.77 20.00
C GLY A 78 -3.45 -6.01 18.86
N ALA A 79 -4.13 -5.03 18.25
CA ALA A 79 -3.56 -4.15 17.23
C ALA A 79 -3.77 -2.67 17.58
N PRO A 80 -2.85 -1.78 17.15
CA PRO A 80 -2.97 -0.36 17.39
C PRO A 80 -4.18 0.21 16.62
N LEU A 81 -5.01 0.98 17.31
CA LEU A 81 -6.15 1.71 16.72
C LEU A 81 -5.92 3.22 16.70
N GLN A 82 -4.93 3.70 17.45
CA GLN A 82 -4.60 5.12 17.60
C GLN A 82 -3.09 5.31 17.75
N GLY A 83 -2.64 6.56 17.65
CA GLY A 83 -1.25 6.95 17.85
C GLY A 83 -0.34 6.74 16.63
N PRO A 84 0.97 7.00 16.76
CA PRO A 84 1.89 7.07 15.63
C PRO A 84 2.00 5.78 14.82
N VAL A 85 1.97 4.61 15.48
CA VAL A 85 1.99 3.30 14.82
C VAL A 85 0.72 3.11 13.99
N ALA A 86 -0.46 3.35 14.58
CA ALA A 86 -1.73 3.26 13.85
C ALA A 86 -1.79 4.22 12.66
N HIS A 87 -1.28 5.45 12.82
CA HIS A 87 -1.18 6.41 11.72
C HIS A 87 -0.25 5.91 10.60
N GLY A 88 0.93 5.38 10.94
CA GLY A 88 1.83 4.78 9.96
C GLY A 88 1.22 3.58 9.22
N LEU A 89 0.43 2.76 9.91
CA LEU A 89 -0.35 1.66 9.31
C LEU A 89 -1.48 2.18 8.40
N GLY A 90 -2.14 3.27 8.83
CA GLY A 90 -3.14 3.98 8.04
C GLY A 90 -2.62 4.51 6.71
N CYS A 91 -1.32 4.81 6.61
CA CYS A 91 -0.67 5.18 5.34
C CYS A 91 -0.67 4.02 4.33
N GLY A 92 -0.63 2.77 4.79
CA GLY A 92 -0.76 1.57 3.96
C GLY A 92 -2.20 1.14 3.65
N ALA A 93 -3.21 1.85 4.15
CA ALA A 93 -4.59 1.37 4.16
C ALA A 93 -5.19 1.17 2.76
N LEU A 94 -4.84 2.00 1.76
CA LEU A 94 -5.32 1.82 0.37
C LEU A 94 -4.93 0.44 -0.19
N MET A 95 -3.68 0.03 0.04
CA MET A 95 -3.21 -1.28 -0.41
C MET A 95 -3.88 -2.41 0.39
N ASN A 96 -4.04 -2.24 1.70
CA ASN A 96 -4.67 -3.27 2.52
C ASN A 96 -6.15 -3.47 2.19
N VAL A 97 -6.90 -2.39 1.98
CA VAL A 97 -8.31 -2.47 1.57
C VAL A 97 -8.43 -3.12 0.19
N SER A 98 -7.65 -2.68 -0.80
CA SER A 98 -7.70 -3.29 -2.13
C SER A 98 -7.35 -4.78 -2.12
N ASN A 99 -6.36 -5.18 -1.32
CA ASN A 99 -5.93 -6.57 -1.17
C ASN A 99 -6.77 -7.37 -0.15
N GLY A 100 -7.77 -6.77 0.50
CA GLY A 100 -8.58 -7.42 1.52
C GLY A 100 -7.79 -7.84 2.78
N ALA A 101 -6.68 -7.19 3.06
CA ALA A 101 -5.86 -7.41 4.24
C ALA A 101 -6.30 -6.56 5.43
N LEU A 102 -5.93 -6.98 6.65
CA LEU A 102 -6.09 -6.16 7.85
C LEU A 102 -5.19 -4.92 7.76
N TRP A 103 -5.74 -3.73 7.95
CA TRP A 103 -4.97 -2.48 7.84
C TRP A 103 -4.01 -2.27 9.01
N ASN A 104 -4.35 -2.74 10.22
CA ASN A 104 -3.63 -2.43 11.46
C ASN A 104 -2.85 -3.60 12.10
N ALA A 105 -2.78 -4.77 11.47
CA ALA A 105 -2.12 -5.93 12.07
C ALA A 105 -0.59 -5.89 11.89
N MET A 106 0.16 -5.52 12.93
CA MET A 106 1.64 -5.58 12.96
C MET A 106 2.15 -7.03 12.94
N GLY A 107 1.66 -7.87 13.86
CA GLY A 107 1.99 -9.29 13.93
C GLY A 107 1.26 -10.14 12.89
N THR A 108 1.17 -9.66 11.66
CA THR A 108 0.51 -10.40 10.57
C THR A 108 1.41 -11.53 10.08
N HIS A 109 0.83 -12.72 9.89
CA HIS A 109 1.49 -13.80 9.15
C HIS A 109 1.39 -13.60 7.63
N GLY A 110 0.80 -12.49 7.19
CA GLY A 110 0.61 -12.17 5.77
C GLY A 110 -0.20 -13.24 5.06
N ASN A 111 0.32 -13.73 3.93
CA ASN A 111 -0.23 -14.90 3.23
C ASN A 111 0.37 -16.24 3.73
N GLY A 112 0.94 -16.28 4.94
CA GLY A 112 1.72 -17.40 5.47
C GLY A 112 3.19 -17.32 5.04
N TYR A 113 4.08 -17.87 5.88
CA TYR A 113 5.54 -17.70 5.80
C TYR A 113 6.12 -17.95 4.40
N PHE A 114 5.78 -19.08 3.78
CA PHE A 114 6.35 -19.46 2.48
C PHE A 114 5.84 -18.61 1.32
N LEU A 115 4.53 -18.28 1.31
CA LEU A 115 3.94 -17.47 0.25
C LEU A 115 4.37 -16.00 0.38
N GLU A 116 4.52 -15.50 1.60
CA GLU A 116 5.04 -14.16 1.86
C GLU A 116 6.45 -14.00 1.30
N ARG A 117 7.35 -14.93 1.64
CA ARG A 117 8.74 -14.93 1.11
C ARG A 117 8.79 -15.04 -0.40
N LYS A 118 8.01 -15.96 -0.98
CA LYS A 118 7.93 -16.12 -2.44
C LYS A 118 7.43 -14.84 -3.13
N SER A 119 6.45 -14.17 -2.54
CA SER A 119 5.90 -12.92 -3.08
C SER A 119 6.93 -11.78 -2.99
N LEU A 120 7.65 -11.67 -1.87
CA LEU A 120 8.72 -10.69 -1.70
C LEU A 120 9.87 -10.90 -2.69
N GLU A 121 10.28 -12.16 -2.91
CA GLU A 121 11.29 -12.49 -3.91
C GLU A 121 10.81 -12.11 -5.33
N GLN A 122 9.60 -12.52 -5.71
CA GLN A 122 9.07 -12.31 -7.05
C GLN A 122 8.85 -10.83 -7.40
N TRP A 123 8.28 -10.06 -6.47
CA TRP A 123 7.83 -8.68 -6.75
C TRP A 123 8.83 -7.61 -6.33
N TRP A 124 9.76 -7.95 -5.42
CA TRP A 124 10.69 -6.99 -4.85
C TRP A 124 12.15 -7.44 -4.92
N GLY A 125 12.44 -8.68 -5.31
CA GLY A 125 13.79 -9.24 -5.27
C GLY A 125 14.33 -9.41 -3.84
N VAL A 126 13.43 -9.48 -2.84
CA VAL A 126 13.79 -9.55 -1.43
C VAL A 126 13.85 -11.00 -0.98
N THR A 127 15.03 -11.46 -0.55
CA THR A 127 15.29 -12.86 -0.18
C THR A 127 15.84 -13.01 1.24
N ASP A 128 16.32 -11.93 1.84
CA ASP A 128 16.96 -11.89 3.15
C ASP A 128 16.70 -10.54 3.86
N GLN A 129 17.18 -10.41 5.10
CA GLN A 129 17.05 -9.19 5.91
C GLN A 129 17.72 -7.97 5.27
N ASN A 130 18.87 -8.14 4.60
CA ASN A 130 19.60 -7.03 4.00
C ASN A 130 18.87 -6.46 2.78
N SER A 131 18.40 -7.33 1.88
CA SER A 131 17.59 -6.96 0.72
C SER A 131 16.25 -6.35 1.14
N TRP A 132 15.63 -6.88 2.20
CA TRP A 132 14.43 -6.29 2.80
C TRP A 132 14.67 -4.86 3.31
N GLN A 133 15.71 -4.65 4.13
CA GLN A 133 16.04 -3.32 4.65
C GLN A 133 16.36 -2.36 3.49
N GLY A 134 17.10 -2.81 2.47
CA GLY A 134 17.40 -2.01 1.29
C GLY A 134 16.15 -1.59 0.50
N ALA A 135 15.17 -2.49 0.37
CA ALA A 135 13.89 -2.19 -0.27
C ALA A 135 13.07 -1.19 0.55
N LEU A 136 12.99 -1.37 1.87
CA LEU A 136 12.30 -0.47 2.79
C LEU A 136 12.93 0.93 2.78
N ASP A 137 14.24 1.02 2.94
CA ASP A 137 15.02 2.25 2.83
C ASP A 137 14.77 2.97 1.49
N GLY A 138 14.70 2.20 0.40
CA GLY A 138 14.41 2.73 -0.92
C GLY A 138 13.05 3.42 -0.98
N LEU A 139 12.02 2.79 -0.42
CA LEU A 139 10.68 3.37 -0.33
C LEU A 139 10.63 4.59 0.59
N LEU A 140 11.28 4.53 1.75
CA LEU A 140 11.35 5.68 2.68
C LEU A 140 12.05 6.89 2.03
N LYS A 141 13.02 6.65 1.14
CA LYS A 141 13.72 7.67 0.34
C LYS A 141 12.97 8.07 -0.95
N GLY A 142 11.78 7.51 -1.21
CA GLY A 142 10.99 7.85 -2.40
C GLY A 142 11.55 7.33 -3.72
N LYS A 143 12.39 6.28 -3.73
CA LYS A 143 13.06 5.77 -4.95
C LYS A 143 12.10 5.16 -5.99
N GLY A 144 10.93 4.68 -5.55
CA GLY A 144 9.89 4.12 -6.41
C GLY A 144 9.09 5.19 -7.16
N VAL A 145 9.10 6.42 -6.66
CA VAL A 145 8.67 7.61 -7.38
C VAL A 145 9.81 8.07 -8.28
N ARG A 146 9.52 8.27 -9.58
CA ARG A 146 10.55 8.73 -10.52
C ARG A 146 10.91 10.17 -10.16
N GLY A 147 12.21 10.50 -10.14
CA GLY A 147 12.66 11.87 -9.81
C GLY A 147 12.00 12.97 -10.66
N LEU A 148 11.65 12.66 -11.92
CA LEU A 148 10.91 13.57 -12.79
C LEU A 148 9.49 13.89 -12.29
N TRP A 149 8.83 13.00 -11.53
CA TRP A 149 7.49 13.23 -10.98
C TRP A 149 7.53 14.27 -9.88
N GLU A 150 8.40 14.09 -8.88
CA GLU A 150 8.56 15.10 -7.83
C GLU A 150 9.11 16.40 -8.41
N PHE A 151 10.07 16.35 -9.33
CA PHE A 151 10.61 17.53 -10.01
C PHE A 151 9.50 18.44 -10.58
N VAL A 152 8.55 17.88 -11.37
CA VAL A 152 7.48 18.71 -11.95
C VAL A 152 6.49 19.19 -10.88
N LEU A 153 6.20 18.37 -9.86
CA LEU A 153 5.29 18.74 -8.78
C LEU A 153 5.87 19.83 -7.87
N GLU A 154 7.18 19.78 -7.59
CA GLU A 154 7.94 20.79 -6.84
C GLU A 154 7.97 22.13 -7.58
N ILE A 155 8.22 22.14 -8.89
CA ILE A 155 8.14 23.36 -9.72
C ILE A 155 6.75 23.99 -9.59
N ARG A 156 5.68 23.18 -9.66
CA ARG A 156 4.31 23.68 -9.48
C ARG A 156 4.08 24.22 -8.07
N SER A 157 4.63 23.57 -7.06
CA SER A 157 4.55 24.03 -5.66
C SER A 157 5.18 25.42 -5.52
N SER A 158 6.40 25.60 -6.04
CA SER A 158 7.13 26.87 -6.04
C SER A 158 6.37 27.97 -6.80
N LEU A 159 5.84 27.67 -7.99
CA LEU A 159 5.01 28.61 -8.75
C LEU A 159 3.76 29.02 -7.98
N SER A 160 3.09 28.05 -7.34
CA SER A 160 1.88 28.35 -6.55
C SER A 160 2.18 29.23 -5.33
N GLN A 161 3.33 29.03 -4.68
CA GLN A 161 3.77 29.90 -3.57
C GLN A 161 4.11 31.31 -4.06
N GLN A 162 4.74 31.44 -5.23
CA GLN A 162 5.12 32.73 -5.81
C GLN A 162 3.90 33.54 -6.28
N PHE A 163 2.92 32.90 -6.92
CA PHE A 163 1.78 33.56 -7.56
C PHE A 163 0.47 33.44 -6.76
N GLY A 164 0.51 32.80 -5.58
CA GLY A 164 -0.60 32.79 -4.61
C GLY A 164 -1.83 32.00 -5.04
N GLY A 165 -1.69 30.93 -5.85
CA GLY A 165 -2.88 30.24 -6.34
C GLY A 165 -2.65 29.09 -7.30
N GLN A 166 -3.68 28.82 -8.11
CA GLN A 166 -3.63 27.80 -9.16
C GLN A 166 -2.61 28.19 -10.24
N VAL A 167 -1.89 27.19 -10.73
CA VAL A 167 -0.84 27.37 -11.74
C VAL A 167 -1.41 26.92 -13.08
N ASP A 168 -1.34 27.82 -14.06
CA ASP A 168 -1.71 27.49 -15.45
C ASP A 168 -0.81 26.37 -16.00
N PRO A 169 -1.37 25.32 -16.66
CA PRO A 169 -0.57 24.23 -17.20
C PRO A 169 0.44 24.66 -18.29
N GLY A 170 0.19 25.74 -19.03
CA GLY A 170 1.16 26.32 -19.97
C GLY A 170 2.37 26.88 -19.23
N LEU A 171 2.13 27.78 -18.26
CA LEU A 171 3.17 28.35 -17.41
C LEU A 171 3.97 27.26 -16.68
N TRP A 172 3.30 26.20 -16.20
CA TRP A 172 3.95 25.08 -15.55
C TRP A 172 4.93 24.37 -16.50
N ARG A 173 4.50 24.07 -17.74
CA ARG A 173 5.36 23.43 -18.75
C ARG A 173 6.55 24.28 -19.14
N GLU A 174 6.35 25.57 -19.37
CA GLU A 174 7.42 26.51 -19.76
C GLU A 174 8.44 26.66 -18.64
N THR A 175 7.99 26.75 -17.39
CA THR A 175 8.89 26.86 -16.24
C THR A 175 9.67 25.56 -16.04
N ALA A 176 9.01 24.40 -16.16
CA ALA A 176 9.68 23.11 -16.00
C ALA A 176 10.74 22.86 -17.08
N GLU A 177 10.46 23.23 -18.33
CA GLU A 177 11.45 23.22 -19.42
C GLU A 177 12.63 24.13 -19.11
N ARG A 178 12.37 25.38 -18.69
CA ARG A 178 13.45 26.34 -18.37
C ARG A 178 14.36 25.83 -17.25
N VAL A 179 13.77 25.31 -16.17
CA VAL A 179 14.53 24.75 -15.04
C VAL A 179 15.33 23.53 -15.49
N LEU A 180 14.74 22.63 -16.28
CA LEU A 180 15.43 21.45 -16.80
C LEU A 180 16.64 21.82 -17.66
N LEU A 181 16.49 22.77 -18.59
CA LEU A 181 17.56 23.28 -19.46
C LEU A 181 18.69 23.93 -18.63
N HIS A 182 18.33 24.71 -17.63
CA HIS A 182 19.29 25.35 -16.73
C HIS A 182 20.08 24.31 -15.94
N SER A 183 19.41 23.36 -15.30
CA SER A 183 20.07 22.30 -14.52
C SER A 183 20.90 21.34 -15.36
N ALA A 184 20.58 21.15 -16.64
CA ALA A 184 21.45 20.40 -17.56
C ALA A 184 22.75 21.17 -17.85
N THR A 185 22.63 22.49 -18.08
CA THR A 185 23.76 23.38 -18.35
C THR A 185 24.71 23.47 -17.15
N GLU A 186 24.18 23.60 -15.93
CA GLU A 186 24.97 23.60 -14.69
C GLU A 186 25.77 22.31 -14.48
N ARG A 187 25.24 21.18 -14.98
CA ARG A 187 25.92 19.88 -14.96
C ARG A 187 26.90 19.69 -16.12
N GLY A 188 27.15 20.73 -16.93
CA GLY A 188 28.04 20.68 -18.08
C GLY A 188 27.49 19.90 -19.28
N GLY A 189 26.17 19.70 -19.34
CA GLY A 189 25.49 18.98 -20.42
C GLY A 189 24.36 19.80 -21.06
N THR A 190 23.61 19.15 -21.94
CA THR A 190 22.40 19.70 -22.57
C THR A 190 21.24 18.74 -22.36
N ALA A 191 20.06 19.26 -22.01
CA ALA A 191 18.87 18.42 -21.99
C ALA A 191 18.43 18.17 -23.44
N SER A 192 18.13 16.91 -23.74
CA SER A 192 17.62 16.50 -25.04
C SER A 192 16.19 16.97 -25.26
N GLU A 193 15.79 17.11 -26.52
CA GLU A 193 14.40 17.39 -26.89
C GLU A 193 13.43 16.33 -26.35
N ALA A 194 13.87 15.07 -26.27
CA ALA A 194 13.11 13.97 -25.71
C ALA A 194 12.85 14.13 -24.21
N GLU A 195 13.83 14.59 -23.43
CA GLU A 195 13.66 14.88 -22.00
C GLU A 195 12.66 16.03 -21.78
N VAL A 196 12.79 17.10 -22.56
CA VAL A 196 11.85 18.25 -22.52
C VAL A 196 10.44 17.80 -22.88
N ALA A 197 10.28 17.02 -23.95
CA ALA A 197 8.99 16.48 -24.37
C ALA A 197 8.39 15.57 -23.29
N GLY A 198 9.21 14.72 -22.65
CA GLY A 198 8.79 13.84 -21.55
C GLY A 198 8.26 14.60 -20.34
N VAL A 199 8.92 15.69 -19.93
CA VAL A 199 8.45 16.57 -18.85
C VAL A 199 7.11 17.22 -19.20
N LYS A 200 6.97 17.77 -20.42
CA LYS A 200 5.72 18.40 -20.88
C LYS A 200 4.57 17.39 -20.95
N GLN A 201 4.84 16.17 -21.42
CA GLN A 201 3.86 15.09 -21.46
C GLN A 201 3.44 14.69 -20.05
N LEU A 202 4.38 14.50 -19.12
CA LEU A 202 4.10 14.15 -17.73
C LEU A 202 3.19 15.18 -17.05
N ILE A 203 3.45 16.47 -17.22
CA ILE A 203 2.58 17.55 -16.72
C ILE A 203 1.15 17.42 -17.28
N GLY A 204 1.03 17.09 -18.57
CA GLY A 204 -0.25 16.78 -19.21
C GLY A 204 -0.96 15.59 -18.55
N ARG A 205 -0.22 14.51 -18.25
CA ARG A 205 -0.75 13.32 -17.58
C ARG A 205 -1.28 13.64 -16.19
N ILE A 206 -0.49 14.33 -15.38
CA ILE A 206 -0.87 14.74 -14.02
C ILE A 206 -2.14 15.59 -14.07
N THR A 207 -2.23 16.55 -14.99
CA THR A 207 -3.41 17.42 -15.14
C THR A 207 -4.67 16.62 -15.46
N ARG A 208 -4.57 15.58 -16.31
CA ARG A 208 -5.70 14.70 -16.65
C ARG A 208 -6.12 13.82 -15.49
N TYR A 209 -5.17 13.22 -14.76
CA TYR A 209 -5.48 12.47 -13.54
C TYR A 209 -6.14 13.34 -12.48
N GLU A 210 -5.66 14.56 -12.24
CA GLU A 210 -6.28 15.50 -11.31
C GLU A 210 -7.69 15.90 -11.75
N GLY A 211 -7.90 16.08 -13.06
CA GLY A 211 -9.22 16.25 -13.65
C GLY A 211 -10.17 15.11 -13.28
N ARG A 212 -9.71 13.87 -13.46
CA ARG A 212 -10.47 12.67 -13.10
C ARG A 212 -10.71 12.57 -11.58
N PHE A 213 -9.69 12.85 -10.78
CA PHE A 213 -9.78 12.79 -9.32
C PHE A 213 -10.81 13.78 -8.78
N ARG A 214 -10.92 14.96 -9.39
CA ARG A 214 -11.97 15.94 -9.05
C ARG A 214 -13.35 15.47 -9.46
N ALA A 215 -13.49 14.86 -10.65
CA ALA A 215 -14.76 14.32 -11.12
C ALA A 215 -15.28 13.19 -10.22
N ASP A 216 -14.38 12.34 -9.73
CA ASP A 216 -14.72 11.16 -8.93
C ASP A 216 -14.61 11.40 -7.40
N GLY A 217 -14.34 12.64 -6.98
CA GLY A 217 -14.36 13.05 -5.56
C GLY A 217 -13.14 12.63 -4.72
N ILE A 218 -12.02 12.25 -5.36
CA ILE A 218 -10.71 12.06 -4.69
C ILE A 218 -10.08 13.41 -4.33
N LEU A 219 -10.26 14.42 -5.18
CA LEU A 219 -9.78 15.78 -4.96
C LEU A 219 -10.97 16.76 -4.88
N ALA A 220 -10.87 17.76 -4.00
CA ALA A 220 -11.79 18.88 -4.03
C ALA A 220 -11.59 19.74 -5.29
N ALA A 221 -12.61 20.50 -5.69
CA ALA A 221 -12.68 21.21 -6.97
C ALA A 221 -11.46 22.11 -7.28
N ASN A 222 -10.88 22.73 -6.25
CA ASN A 222 -9.72 23.63 -6.40
C ASN A 222 -8.41 23.05 -5.87
N SER A 223 -8.42 21.79 -5.44
CA SER A 223 -7.25 21.09 -4.91
C SER A 223 -6.41 20.44 -6.01
N ARG A 224 -5.16 20.14 -5.66
CA ARG A 224 -4.17 19.52 -6.54
C ARG A 224 -3.31 18.54 -5.73
N VAL A 225 -2.67 17.61 -6.41
CA VAL A 225 -1.68 16.72 -5.80
C VAL A 225 -0.39 17.49 -5.52
N ARG A 226 0.10 17.45 -4.27
CA ARG A 226 1.36 18.14 -3.90
C ARG A 226 2.60 17.32 -4.23
N SER A 227 2.53 16.02 -3.99
CA SER A 227 3.62 15.06 -4.10
C SER A 227 3.04 13.69 -4.43
N ALA A 228 3.83 12.85 -5.09
CA ALA A 228 3.50 11.44 -5.34
C ALA A 228 4.20 10.49 -4.34
N LEU A 229 5.01 11.00 -3.39
CA LEU A 229 5.75 10.20 -2.40
C LEU A 229 4.89 9.28 -1.55
N ALA A 230 3.60 9.58 -1.37
CA ALA A 230 2.67 8.74 -0.64
C ALA A 230 2.57 7.33 -1.26
N TRP A 231 2.80 7.19 -2.56
CA TRP A 231 2.87 5.90 -3.23
C TRP A 231 3.98 4.99 -2.65
N ASP A 232 5.11 5.57 -2.30
CA ASP A 232 6.20 4.84 -1.67
C ASP A 232 5.96 4.69 -0.18
N TYR A 233 5.48 5.73 0.51
CA TYR A 233 5.24 5.68 1.96
C TYR A 233 4.17 4.66 2.36
N GLY A 234 3.07 4.56 1.59
CA GLY A 234 2.05 3.54 1.84
C GLY A 234 2.57 2.11 1.58
N ARG A 235 3.50 1.94 0.62
CA ARG A 235 4.17 0.65 0.39
C ARG A 235 5.21 0.35 1.45
N ALA A 236 5.94 1.35 1.96
CA ALA A 236 6.89 1.22 3.07
C ALA A 236 6.19 0.72 4.33
N SER A 237 5.01 1.27 4.64
CA SER A 237 4.15 0.80 5.74
C SER A 237 3.86 -0.71 5.65
N CYS A 238 3.60 -1.21 4.45
CA CYS A 238 3.33 -2.63 4.23
C CYS A 238 4.62 -3.46 4.19
N MET A 239 5.69 -2.96 3.57
CA MET A 239 7.01 -3.60 3.53
C MET A 239 7.56 -3.88 4.94
N ALA A 240 7.36 -2.95 5.88
CA ALA A 240 7.72 -3.16 7.28
C ALA A 240 7.04 -4.41 7.86
N ARG A 241 5.73 -4.59 7.60
CA ARG A 241 4.94 -5.74 8.08
C ARG A 241 5.25 -7.04 7.34
N TRP A 242 5.51 -6.96 6.03
CA TRP A 242 5.92 -8.12 5.24
C TRP A 242 7.26 -8.68 5.74
N GLY A 243 8.15 -7.82 6.23
CA GLY A 243 9.39 -8.22 6.90
C GLY A 243 9.13 -9.13 8.11
N VAL A 244 8.15 -8.78 8.96
CA VAL A 244 7.74 -9.60 10.10
C VAL A 244 7.18 -10.95 9.64
N GLY A 245 6.26 -10.93 8.66
CA GLY A 245 5.65 -12.14 8.09
C GLY A 245 6.68 -13.10 7.48
N ALA A 246 7.73 -12.55 6.87
CA ALA A 246 8.81 -13.30 6.23
C ALA A 246 9.99 -13.67 7.14
N ARG A 247 9.97 -13.21 8.42
CA ARG A 247 11.05 -13.37 9.42
C ARG A 247 12.35 -12.67 9.04
N PHE A 248 12.25 -11.51 8.40
CA PHE A 248 13.39 -10.62 8.13
C PHE A 248 13.61 -9.58 9.25
N THR A 249 12.60 -9.33 10.08
CA THR A 249 12.67 -8.42 11.23
C THR A 249 11.67 -8.88 12.30
N ASP A 250 11.73 -8.28 13.48
CA ASP A 250 10.76 -8.49 14.55
C ASP A 250 9.70 -7.37 14.59
N ILE A 251 8.71 -7.51 15.48
CA ILE A 251 7.62 -6.54 15.59
C ILE A 251 8.13 -5.18 16.09
N PRO A 252 8.92 -5.08 17.20
CA PRO A 252 9.44 -3.81 17.67
C PRO A 252 10.21 -3.00 16.61
N GLU A 253 11.09 -3.64 15.83
CA GLU A 253 11.83 -2.99 14.75
C GLU A 253 10.87 -2.51 13.64
N ALA A 254 9.94 -3.37 13.19
CA ALA A 254 8.97 -2.99 12.18
C ALA A 254 8.04 -1.85 12.65
N GLU A 255 7.69 -1.77 13.93
CA GLU A 255 6.91 -0.66 14.48
C GLU A 255 7.67 0.68 14.39
N GLN A 256 8.99 0.67 14.62
CA GLN A 256 9.82 1.87 14.47
C GLN A 256 9.79 2.39 13.04
N GLU A 257 9.86 1.49 12.06
CA GLU A 257 9.80 1.85 10.64
C GLU A 257 8.41 2.36 10.22
N VAL A 258 7.34 1.75 10.73
CA VAL A 258 5.98 2.26 10.54
C VAL A 258 5.82 3.67 11.14
N VAL A 259 6.42 3.93 12.30
CA VAL A 259 6.45 5.28 12.90
C VAL A 259 7.27 6.24 12.04
N HIS A 260 8.34 5.79 11.40
CA HIS A 260 9.11 6.60 10.46
C HIS A 260 8.26 6.98 9.23
N VAL A 261 7.52 6.04 8.65
CA VAL A 261 6.53 6.31 7.59
C VAL A 261 5.52 7.36 8.02
N SER A 262 5.01 7.25 9.26
CA SER A 262 4.08 8.21 9.84
C SER A 262 4.65 9.63 9.85
N ARG A 263 5.91 9.78 10.32
CA ARG A 263 6.60 11.09 10.36
C ARG A 263 6.80 11.67 8.97
N LEU A 264 7.34 10.88 8.03
CA LEU A 264 7.56 11.34 6.65
C LEU A 264 6.26 11.77 5.99
N SER A 265 5.20 10.98 6.15
CA SER A 265 3.88 11.30 5.60
C SER A 265 3.34 12.63 6.15
N LYS A 266 3.45 12.87 7.47
CA LYS A 266 3.03 14.13 8.10
C LYS A 266 3.91 15.33 7.71
N MET A 267 5.16 15.11 7.32
CA MET A 267 6.05 16.18 6.83
C MET A 267 5.72 16.59 5.38
N THR A 268 5.20 15.65 4.58
CA THR A 268 4.92 15.89 3.16
C THR A 268 3.47 16.33 2.89
N TYR A 269 2.50 15.81 3.66
CA TYR A 269 1.07 16.01 3.44
C TYR A 269 0.39 16.60 4.68
N ASN A 270 -0.72 17.31 4.48
CA ASN A 270 -1.47 17.98 5.55
C ASN A 270 -2.76 17.27 5.96
N SER A 271 -3.18 16.24 5.22
CA SER A 271 -4.39 15.47 5.53
C SER A 271 -4.39 14.10 4.86
N TRP A 272 -5.31 13.23 5.28
CA TRP A 272 -5.53 11.92 4.65
C TRP A 272 -5.93 12.07 3.18
N GLU A 273 -6.71 13.10 2.84
CA GLU A 273 -7.13 13.40 1.46
C GLU A 273 -5.94 13.78 0.58
N GLU A 274 -5.03 14.63 1.08
CA GLU A 274 -3.80 14.98 0.33
C GLU A 274 -2.91 13.74 0.13
N PHE A 275 -2.75 12.92 1.18
CA PHE A 275 -1.99 11.67 1.11
C PHE A 275 -2.59 10.69 0.12
N ALA A 276 -3.92 10.50 0.16
CA ALA A 276 -4.63 9.60 -0.73
C ALA A 276 -4.46 10.01 -2.20
N ALA A 277 -4.63 11.30 -2.51
CA ALA A 277 -4.45 11.79 -3.87
C ALA A 277 -3.01 11.59 -4.37
N GLY A 278 -2.01 11.81 -3.51
CA GLY A 278 -0.61 11.52 -3.82
C GLY A 278 -0.34 10.04 -4.10
N TYR A 279 -0.87 9.15 -3.26
CA TYR A 279 -0.73 7.70 -3.42
C TYR A 279 -1.34 7.23 -4.74
N ILE A 280 -2.57 7.66 -5.01
CA ILE A 280 -3.31 7.22 -6.21
C ILE A 280 -2.65 7.76 -7.48
N LEU A 281 -2.18 9.02 -7.47
CA LEU A 281 -1.42 9.57 -8.60
C LEU A 281 -0.15 8.75 -8.85
N GLY A 282 0.66 8.50 -7.82
CA GLY A 282 1.91 7.73 -7.97
C GLY A 282 1.67 6.33 -8.53
N ARG A 283 0.62 5.63 -8.06
CA ARG A 283 0.22 4.33 -8.62
C ARG A 283 -0.21 4.42 -10.09
N CYS A 284 -1.04 5.41 -10.43
CA CYS A 284 -1.54 5.56 -11.80
C CYS A 284 -0.44 5.95 -12.79
N LEU A 285 0.50 6.81 -12.39
CA LEU A 285 1.69 7.11 -13.19
C LEU A 285 2.61 5.90 -13.37
N HIS A 286 2.59 4.95 -12.43
CA HIS A 286 3.39 3.74 -12.49
C HIS A 286 2.77 2.66 -13.41
N PHE A 287 1.45 2.49 -13.40
CA PHE A 287 0.80 1.32 -14.03
C PHE A 287 -0.34 1.60 -15.01
N ASP A 288 -1.02 2.74 -14.90
CA ASP A 288 -2.35 2.90 -15.54
C ASP A 288 -2.26 3.45 -16.98
N ASP A 289 -1.22 4.20 -17.31
CA ASP A 289 -1.05 4.82 -18.63
C ASP A 289 -2.28 5.58 -19.14
N GLU A 290 -3.02 6.20 -18.22
CA GLU A 290 -4.22 7.03 -18.45
C GLU A 290 -5.40 6.27 -19.05
N GLN A 291 -5.42 4.94 -18.90
CA GLN A 291 -6.56 4.12 -19.29
C GLN A 291 -7.73 4.27 -18.33
N PHE A 292 -7.49 4.74 -17.11
CA PHE A 292 -8.47 4.79 -16.02
C PHE A 292 -9.12 3.41 -15.79
N GLY A 293 -8.31 2.36 -15.95
CA GLY A 293 -8.74 0.97 -15.90
C GLY A 293 -8.76 0.43 -14.48
N HIS A 294 -8.54 -0.88 -14.34
CA HIS A 294 -8.57 -1.55 -13.04
C HIS A 294 -7.56 -0.96 -12.03
N TRP A 295 -6.41 -0.45 -12.48
CA TRP A 295 -5.42 0.20 -11.61
C TRP A 295 -5.97 1.46 -10.93
N TYR A 296 -6.79 2.23 -11.65
CA TYR A 296 -7.48 3.41 -11.12
C TYR A 296 -8.74 3.04 -10.34
N THR A 297 -9.64 2.24 -10.91
CA THR A 297 -10.96 1.97 -10.33
C THR A 297 -10.87 1.19 -9.01
N GLN A 298 -9.90 0.30 -8.85
CA GLN A 298 -9.64 -0.38 -7.56
C GLN A 298 -9.23 0.62 -6.48
N MET A 299 -8.40 1.62 -6.81
CA MET A 299 -7.98 2.64 -5.85
C MET A 299 -9.09 3.64 -5.54
N LEU A 300 -9.91 3.99 -6.53
CA LEU A 300 -11.10 4.81 -6.31
C LEU A 300 -12.04 4.13 -5.31
N HIS A 301 -12.30 2.83 -5.48
CA HIS A 301 -13.11 2.06 -4.53
C HIS A 301 -12.48 2.02 -3.13
N ALA A 302 -11.18 1.69 -3.02
CA ALA A 302 -10.48 1.68 -1.74
C ALA A 302 -10.49 3.05 -1.04
N HIS A 303 -10.32 4.14 -1.80
CA HIS A 303 -10.45 5.51 -1.31
C HIS A 303 -11.86 5.78 -0.78
N GLN A 304 -12.91 5.43 -1.51
CA GLN A 304 -14.29 5.63 -1.08
C GLN A 304 -14.57 4.90 0.23
N VAL A 305 -14.12 3.64 0.36
CA VAL A 305 -14.23 2.87 1.60
C VAL A 305 -13.54 3.59 2.75
N LEU A 306 -12.30 4.05 2.56
CA LEU A 306 -11.53 4.70 3.62
C LEU A 306 -12.06 6.10 3.98
N ALA A 307 -12.59 6.85 3.02
CA ALA A 307 -13.12 8.19 3.26
C ALA A 307 -14.50 8.16 3.96
N THR A 308 -15.31 7.13 3.71
CA THR A 308 -16.72 7.10 4.14
C THR A 308 -17.00 6.15 5.29
N HIS A 309 -16.30 5.01 5.39
CA HIS A 309 -16.60 4.00 6.40
C HIS A 309 -16.29 4.54 7.81
N ALA A 310 -17.28 4.55 8.72
CA ALA A 310 -17.17 5.19 10.04
C ALA A 310 -15.97 4.73 10.87
N GLU A 311 -15.60 3.44 10.75
CA GLU A 311 -14.48 2.81 11.47
C GLU A 311 -13.14 2.86 10.70
N SER A 312 -13.09 3.59 9.58
CA SER A 312 -11.85 3.75 8.80
C SER A 312 -10.74 4.43 9.61
N PRO A 313 -9.46 4.04 9.45
CA PRO A 313 -8.35 4.77 10.04
C PRO A 313 -8.32 6.25 9.61
N TRP A 314 -8.78 6.58 8.41
CA TRP A 314 -8.77 7.97 7.92
C TRP A 314 -9.85 8.85 8.55
N ARG A 315 -10.83 8.24 9.22
CA ARG A 315 -11.87 8.96 9.98
C ARG A 315 -11.63 8.92 11.48
N THR A 316 -10.98 7.87 11.97
CA THR A 316 -10.82 7.61 13.40
C THR A 316 -9.46 8.07 13.93
N ILE A 317 -8.43 8.19 13.08
CA ILE A 317 -7.10 8.65 13.46
C ILE A 317 -6.88 10.06 12.92
N PRO A 318 -6.61 11.05 13.79
CA PRO A 318 -6.33 12.40 13.34
C PRO A 318 -5.02 12.45 12.54
N TRP A 319 -5.00 13.32 11.52
CA TRP A 319 -3.77 13.58 10.78
C TRP A 319 -2.74 14.34 11.62
N ALA A 320 -3.18 15.33 12.41
CA ALA A 320 -2.34 16.09 13.33
C ALA A 320 -2.02 15.27 14.58
#